data_AF-A0A218WVS5-F1
#
_entry.id   AF-A0A218WVS5-F1
#
_cell.length_a   1.000
_cell.length_b   1.000
_cell.length_c   1.000
_cell.angle_alpha   90.00
_cell.angle_beta   90.00
_cell.angle_gamma   90.00
#
_symmetry.space_group_name_H-M   'P 1'
#
loop_
_entity.id
_entity.type
_entity.pdbx_description
1 polymer ?
#
loop_
_entity_poly.entity_id
_entity_poly.type
_entity_poly.pdbx_seq_one_letter_code
_entity_poly.pdbx_strand_id
1 'polypeptide(L)'
;MVRVCHSSSRKSRKININKCWCWPPPPCSCSCSHATEIFLLAARKTTRRRNFSDMAFPTSSSSSNPSPRCYADDKISSRSSSSSFSIIPIFVWFLLVSSSAVHPAYATETAGFRAENQTFRPGEELQKLKYIRARLSKINKPPVKTIQSPDGDVIDCVLLHQQPAFDHPQLKGKKPLDPPERPKGHSHHRMITENFQLWSASGESCPEGTIPIRRTTEQDMLRASSVRKFGRKVARHVRRDTSSNGHEHAVGYVSGDQYYGAKASINVWAPRVSNQYEFSLSQMWVISGSFGDDLNTIEAGWQVSPELYGDSYPRFFTYWTTDAYQTTGCYNLLCSGFVQTNSRIAIGAAISPTSSYNGGQFDISILVWKDPKHGNWWLEFGSGILVGYWPSFLFTHLRDHASMVQFGGEVVNSRSSSSHTSTQMGSGHFAGEGFGKASYFRNLQIVDWDNNLIPLPNLRVLADHPNCYDIQGGINRVWGNYFYYGGPGRNVRCP
;
A
#
# COMPACT_ATOMS: atom_id res chain seq x y z
N MET A 1 26.61 56.43 -14.65
CA MET A 1 26.06 57.80 -14.50
C MET A 1 24.91 57.75 -13.48
N VAL A 2 24.53 58.90 -12.88
CA VAL A 2 23.27 59.20 -12.11
C VAL A 2 22.63 57.99 -11.38
N ARG A 3 22.78 57.69 -10.08
CA ARG A 3 22.70 58.46 -8.80
C ARG A 3 21.29 58.96 -8.40
N VAL A 4 20.82 58.50 -7.21
CA VAL A 4 19.83 59.14 -6.30
C VAL A 4 18.35 59.07 -6.78
N CYS A 5 17.31 58.87 -5.93
CA CYS A 5 17.20 59.07 -4.48
C CYS A 5 16.50 57.94 -3.70
N HIS A 6 16.71 57.93 -2.38
CA HIS A 6 15.98 57.16 -1.37
C HIS A 6 15.35 58.17 -0.39
N SER A 7 14.16 57.93 0.13
CA SER A 7 13.75 58.56 1.39
C SER A 7 12.83 57.65 2.20
N SER A 8 12.97 57.67 3.52
CA SER A 8 12.03 57.02 4.44
C SER A 8 11.98 57.75 5.78
N SER A 9 10.77 58.02 6.27
CA SER A 9 10.43 58.15 7.69
C SER A 9 8.90 57.93 7.79
N ARG A 10 8.27 57.26 8.77
CA ARG A 10 8.63 56.87 10.14
C ARG A 10 8.66 58.03 11.14
N LYS A 11 7.50 58.37 11.76
CA LYS A 11 7.25 58.20 13.22
C LYS A 11 5.93 58.83 13.76
N SER A 12 5.08 57.96 14.34
CA SER A 12 4.45 58.15 15.68
C SER A 12 3.36 59.26 15.86
N ARG A 13 2.60 59.35 16.98
CA ARG A 13 2.62 58.64 18.27
C ARG A 13 1.25 58.68 19.01
N LYS A 14 0.80 57.51 19.51
CA LYS A 14 0.13 57.21 20.81
C LYS A 14 -1.02 58.10 21.43
N ILE A 15 -2.13 57.40 21.74
CA ILE A 15 -2.79 57.22 23.08
C ILE A 15 -3.51 58.41 23.79
N ASN A 16 -4.84 58.27 23.99
CA ASN A 16 -5.60 58.22 25.28
C ASN A 16 -7.09 57.97 24.95
N ILE A 17 -7.90 57.08 25.57
CA ILE A 17 -8.25 56.69 26.97
C ILE A 17 -9.49 57.43 27.54
N ASN A 18 -10.64 56.72 27.57
CA ASN A 18 -11.69 56.59 28.64
C ASN A 18 -13.00 56.01 28.04
N LYS A 19 -13.61 54.94 28.61
CA LYS A 19 -14.73 54.88 29.60
C LYS A 19 -16.07 55.50 29.13
N CYS A 20 -17.27 54.94 29.36
CA CYS A 20 -17.71 53.64 29.91
C CYS A 20 -19.19 53.34 29.56
N TRP A 21 -19.58 52.05 29.54
CA TRP A 21 -20.89 51.43 29.92
C TRP A 21 -22.25 52.11 29.65
N CYS A 22 -23.19 51.42 28.97
CA CYS A 22 -24.44 50.90 29.57
C CYS A 22 -25.31 50.00 28.63
N TRP A 23 -26.26 49.27 29.25
CA TRP A 23 -27.36 48.40 28.71
C TRP A 23 -28.71 48.97 29.23
N PRO A 24 -29.93 48.41 28.99
CA PRO A 24 -30.44 47.38 28.04
C PRO A 24 -31.49 48.08 27.09
N PRO A 25 -32.81 47.76 26.94
CA PRO A 25 -33.61 46.51 26.94
C PRO A 25 -34.55 46.31 25.70
N PRO A 26 -35.28 45.16 25.57
CA PRO A 26 -36.23 44.87 24.48
C PRO A 26 -37.73 44.79 24.92
N PRO A 27 -38.69 44.66 23.98
CA PRO A 27 -40.02 44.04 24.17
C PRO A 27 -40.02 42.57 23.67
N CYS A 28 -40.58 41.56 24.34
CA CYS A 28 -41.97 41.35 24.82
C CYS A 28 -42.99 41.26 23.67
N SER A 29 -43.59 40.12 23.26
CA SER A 29 -44.17 38.92 23.92
C SER A 29 -45.71 39.01 24.10
N CYS A 30 -46.45 38.08 23.50
CA CYS A 30 -47.87 37.81 23.79
C CYS A 30 -48.10 36.30 24.02
N SER A 31 -49.10 35.97 24.82
CA SER A 31 -49.43 34.59 25.26
C SER A 31 -50.92 34.46 25.57
N CYS A 32 -51.52 33.34 25.13
CA CYS A 32 -52.76 32.72 25.62
C CYS A 32 -52.69 31.23 25.17
N SER A 33 -52.81 30.16 25.96
CA SER A 33 -53.27 29.85 27.33
C SER A 33 -54.67 29.19 27.41
N HIS A 34 -54.78 28.19 28.30
CA HIS A 34 -55.87 27.22 28.56
C HIS A 34 -55.89 25.90 27.73
N ALA A 35 -56.46 24.80 28.24
CA ALA A 35 -56.07 23.96 29.41
C ALA A 35 -57.12 22.84 29.69
N THR A 36 -56.68 21.68 30.21
CA THR A 36 -57.51 20.59 30.84
C THR A 36 -58.58 19.92 29.93
N GLU A 37 -59.14 18.73 30.16
CA GLU A 37 -58.95 17.61 31.13
C GLU A 37 -58.65 16.30 30.32
N ILE A 38 -57.92 15.27 30.80
CA ILE A 38 -58.26 14.24 31.79
C ILE A 38 -59.65 13.58 31.60
N PHE A 39 -59.67 12.30 31.21
CA PHE A 39 -60.49 11.27 31.88
C PHE A 39 -59.82 9.89 31.77
N LEU A 40 -60.28 8.93 32.57
CA LEU A 40 -59.55 7.71 32.96
C LEU A 40 -60.49 6.48 33.00
N LEU A 41 -59.90 5.28 33.19
CA LEU A 41 -60.54 3.98 33.51
C LEU A 41 -61.27 3.27 32.33
N ALA A 42 -61.37 1.93 32.26
CA ALA A 42 -60.94 0.88 33.21
C ALA A 42 -60.48 -0.46 32.57
N ALA A 43 -59.85 -1.27 33.42
CA ALA A 43 -59.50 -2.71 33.34
C ALA A 43 -60.65 -3.65 32.87
N ARG A 44 -60.47 -4.96 32.58
CA ARG A 44 -59.65 -6.04 33.21
C ARG A 44 -59.19 -7.07 32.15
N LYS A 45 -58.10 -7.85 32.24
CA LYS A 45 -57.37 -8.57 33.32
C LYS A 45 -57.93 -9.98 33.69
N THR A 46 -57.48 -11.03 32.99
CA THR A 46 -57.29 -12.44 33.44
C THR A 46 -56.47 -13.19 32.37
N THR A 47 -55.23 -13.67 32.50
CA THR A 47 -54.61 -14.72 33.37
C THR A 47 -55.29 -16.09 33.40
N ARG A 48 -54.67 -17.10 32.75
CA ARG A 48 -54.27 -18.37 33.40
C ARG A 48 -53.07 -19.04 32.69
N ARG A 49 -52.66 -20.24 33.14
CA ARG A 49 -51.28 -20.77 33.11
C ARG A 49 -51.30 -22.32 33.19
N ARG A 50 -50.22 -23.00 32.73
CA ARG A 50 -49.95 -24.47 32.80
C ARG A 50 -50.66 -25.32 31.71
N ASN A 51 -50.19 -26.51 31.27
CA ASN A 51 -48.87 -27.20 31.37
C ASN A 51 -48.76 -28.31 30.27
N PHE A 52 -47.60 -28.99 30.20
CA PHE A 52 -47.32 -30.27 29.52
C PHE A 52 -48.46 -31.31 29.51
N SER A 53 -48.66 -32.05 28.40
CA SER A 53 -48.16 -33.45 28.22
C SER A 53 -48.60 -34.15 26.91
N ASP A 54 -47.65 -34.86 26.28
CA ASP A 54 -47.71 -36.22 25.67
C ASP A 54 -48.68 -36.68 24.52
N MET A 55 -48.06 -37.46 23.61
CA MET A 55 -48.54 -38.63 22.83
C MET A 55 -49.34 -38.56 21.49
N ALA A 56 -48.70 -39.15 20.46
CA ALA A 56 -49.17 -40.23 19.55
C ALA A 56 -49.93 -39.97 18.20
N PHE A 57 -49.20 -40.26 17.11
CA PHE A 57 -49.49 -41.13 15.92
C PHE A 57 -50.91 -41.72 15.68
N PRO A 58 -51.33 -41.88 14.40
CA PRO A 58 -50.83 -42.90 13.42
C PRO A 58 -50.14 -42.28 12.18
N THR A 59 -49.22 -42.86 11.39
CA THR A 59 -49.17 -44.12 10.58
C THR A 59 -50.27 -44.22 9.51
N SER A 60 -50.05 -44.66 8.26
CA SER A 60 -49.16 -45.72 7.73
C SER A 60 -48.57 -45.39 6.32
N SER A 61 -47.34 -45.80 5.98
CA SER A 61 -46.91 -46.88 5.04
C SER A 61 -47.40 -46.77 3.57
N SER A 62 -46.64 -47.15 2.52
CA SER A 62 -45.55 -48.14 2.47
C SER A 62 -44.48 -47.92 1.36
N SER A 63 -43.46 -48.76 1.40
CA SER A 63 -42.33 -49.04 0.47
C SER A 63 -42.70 -49.23 -1.03
N SER A 64 -41.78 -49.36 -2.01
CA SER A 64 -40.37 -49.86 -1.98
C SER A 64 -39.51 -49.47 -3.21
N ASN A 65 -38.17 -49.52 -3.08
CA ASN A 65 -37.21 -49.73 -4.19
C ASN A 65 -37.39 -51.14 -4.82
N PRO A 66 -37.00 -51.46 -6.08
CA PRO A 66 -35.61 -51.33 -6.57
C PRO A 66 -35.37 -51.12 -8.10
N SER A 67 -34.09 -51.05 -8.49
CA SER A 67 -33.55 -51.31 -9.86
C SER A 67 -33.53 -52.84 -10.18
N PRO A 68 -33.11 -53.37 -11.37
CA PRO A 68 -32.47 -52.72 -12.54
C PRO A 68 -32.81 -53.25 -13.98
N ARG A 69 -32.17 -52.64 -15.01
CA ARG A 69 -31.62 -53.23 -16.27
C ARG A 69 -32.48 -53.90 -17.40
N CYS A 70 -32.25 -53.37 -18.62
CA CYS A 70 -31.92 -54.07 -19.91
C CYS A 70 -32.99 -54.44 -20.97
N TYR A 71 -32.48 -54.55 -22.22
CA TYR A 71 -33.07 -54.90 -23.54
C TYR A 71 -34.10 -53.88 -24.11
N ALA A 72 -34.05 -53.37 -25.35
CA ALA A 72 -33.67 -53.89 -26.70
C ALA A 72 -34.79 -54.73 -27.37
N ASP A 73 -34.92 -54.82 -28.70
CA ASP A 73 -33.92 -54.73 -29.78
C ASP A 73 -34.47 -54.22 -31.14
N ASP A 74 -33.59 -54.27 -32.17
CA ASP A 74 -33.89 -54.42 -33.62
C ASP A 74 -34.41 -53.19 -34.43
N LYS A 75 -34.18 -53.02 -35.76
CA LYS A 75 -33.25 -53.58 -36.80
C LYS A 75 -33.28 -52.56 -38.02
N ILE A 76 -32.66 -52.62 -39.22
CA ILE A 76 -31.98 -53.61 -40.09
C ILE A 76 -30.75 -52.97 -40.80
N SER A 77 -29.61 -53.70 -40.86
CA SER A 77 -28.64 -53.93 -41.98
C SER A 77 -28.64 -52.98 -43.22
N SER A 78 -27.49 -52.52 -43.75
CA SER A 78 -26.42 -53.37 -44.32
C SER A 78 -24.95 -52.88 -44.17
N ARG A 79 -24.00 -53.69 -44.68
CA ARG A 79 -22.53 -53.63 -44.48
C ARG A 79 -21.83 -52.96 -45.70
N SER A 80 -20.51 -52.68 -45.76
CA SER A 80 -19.35 -53.22 -45.03
C SER A 80 -18.08 -52.33 -45.06
N SER A 81 -17.13 -52.61 -44.15
CA SER A 81 -15.64 -52.45 -44.27
C SER A 81 -15.03 -51.05 -44.53
N SER A 82 -13.90 -50.65 -43.92
CA SER A 82 -13.02 -51.31 -42.94
C SER A 82 -12.03 -50.33 -42.25
N SER A 83 -11.34 -50.82 -41.22
CA SER A 83 -10.05 -50.34 -40.65
C SER A 83 -9.98 -48.93 -40.02
N SER A 84 -9.77 -48.90 -38.71
CA SER A 84 -9.52 -47.72 -37.87
C SER A 84 -8.08 -47.20 -37.99
N PHE A 85 -7.89 -45.90 -37.73
CA PHE A 85 -6.60 -45.30 -37.32
C PHE A 85 -6.80 -44.39 -36.10
N SER A 86 -5.80 -44.27 -35.25
CA SER A 86 -5.91 -43.57 -33.96
C SER A 86 -4.55 -43.12 -33.41
N ILE A 87 -4.52 -41.94 -32.75
CA ILE A 87 -3.52 -41.47 -31.76
C ILE A 87 -2.09 -41.13 -32.28
N ILE A 88 -1.78 -39.81 -32.29
CA ILE A 88 -0.65 -39.10 -31.62
C ILE A 88 0.59 -39.97 -31.23
N PRO A 89 1.87 -39.63 -31.56
CA PRO A 89 2.47 -38.28 -31.48
C PRO A 89 3.46 -37.87 -32.59
N ILE A 90 3.90 -36.60 -32.60
CA ILE A 90 5.13 -36.11 -33.27
C ILE A 90 5.84 -35.09 -32.34
N PHE A 91 7.16 -34.92 -32.51
CA PHE A 91 8.03 -33.88 -31.90
C PHE A 91 8.57 -34.07 -30.47
N VAL A 92 9.09 -35.27 -30.15
CA VAL A 92 10.18 -35.41 -29.15
C VAL A 92 11.24 -36.44 -29.61
N TRP A 93 11.94 -36.20 -30.72
CA TRP A 93 13.27 -36.83 -30.99
C TRP A 93 14.00 -36.22 -32.20
N PHE A 94 14.77 -35.14 -31.99
CA PHE A 94 15.94 -34.80 -32.84
C PHE A 94 16.85 -33.79 -32.12
N LEU A 95 17.56 -34.28 -31.10
CA LEU A 95 18.71 -33.61 -30.50
C LEU A 95 19.92 -34.53 -30.69
N LEU A 96 20.96 -34.01 -31.36
CA LEU A 96 22.28 -34.65 -31.55
C LEU A 96 22.21 -35.89 -32.48
N VAL A 97 23.17 -36.19 -33.37
CA VAL A 97 24.64 -36.18 -33.26
C VAL A 97 25.29 -35.95 -34.66
N SER A 98 26.58 -35.54 -34.67
CA SER A 98 27.58 -35.60 -35.77
C SER A 98 27.34 -34.85 -37.11
N SER A 99 28.13 -33.79 -37.32
CA SER A 99 29.13 -33.57 -38.41
C SER A 99 28.97 -34.31 -39.77
N SER A 100 29.30 -33.73 -40.93
CA SER A 100 30.37 -32.75 -41.24
C SER A 100 30.21 -32.04 -42.61
N ALA A 101 30.70 -30.80 -42.73
CA ALA A 101 31.11 -30.12 -43.97
C ALA A 101 31.93 -28.84 -43.62
N VAL A 102 32.80 -28.34 -44.53
CA VAL A 102 33.84 -27.35 -44.19
C VAL A 102 34.10 -26.33 -45.32
N HIS A 103 34.15 -25.03 -44.97
CA HIS A 103 34.67 -23.87 -45.74
C HIS A 103 33.92 -23.43 -47.02
N PRO A 104 34.16 -22.20 -47.55
CA PRO A 104 34.99 -21.09 -47.04
C PRO A 104 34.19 -19.82 -46.69
N ALA A 105 34.88 -18.78 -46.20
CA ALA A 105 34.29 -17.49 -45.82
C ALA A 105 34.37 -16.43 -46.93
N TYR A 106 33.45 -15.47 -46.88
CA TYR A 106 33.65 -14.12 -47.43
C TYR A 106 33.62 -13.12 -46.26
N ALA A 107 34.55 -12.17 -46.26
CA ALA A 107 34.64 -11.11 -45.27
C ALA A 107 33.99 -9.82 -45.80
N THR A 108 33.32 -9.08 -44.91
CA THR A 108 32.88 -7.70 -45.14
C THR A 108 33.21 -6.89 -43.89
N GLU A 109 33.68 -5.66 -44.08
CA GLU A 109 34.50 -5.00 -43.05
C GLU A 109 33.72 -4.38 -41.87
N THR A 110 34.44 -4.35 -40.76
CA THR A 110 34.15 -3.76 -39.45
C THR A 110 33.27 -2.50 -39.43
N ALA A 111 32.15 -2.58 -38.69
CA ALA A 111 31.66 -1.47 -37.87
C ALA A 111 32.00 -1.77 -36.39
N GLY A 112 32.79 -0.91 -35.76
CA GLY A 112 33.50 -1.24 -34.52
C GLY A 112 32.63 -1.26 -33.25
N PHE A 113 32.07 -2.42 -32.89
CA PHE A 113 31.70 -2.68 -31.51
C PHE A 113 32.96 -2.74 -30.63
N ARG A 114 33.12 -1.78 -29.72
CA ARG A 114 34.06 -1.92 -28.61
C ARG A 114 33.55 -3.04 -27.71
N ALA A 115 34.22 -4.20 -27.73
CA ALA A 115 34.05 -5.19 -26.68
C ALA A 115 34.43 -4.56 -25.34
N GLU A 116 33.49 -4.49 -24.41
CA GLU A 116 33.81 -4.09 -23.04
C GLU A 116 34.71 -5.15 -22.42
N ASN A 117 35.91 -4.76 -22.00
CA ASN A 117 36.82 -5.64 -21.28
C ASN A 117 36.22 -5.98 -19.90
N GLN A 118 35.42 -7.05 -19.85
CA GLN A 118 35.00 -7.70 -18.61
C GLN A 118 36.19 -8.40 -17.96
N THR A 119 37.13 -7.60 -17.46
CA THR A 119 38.23 -8.08 -16.62
C THR A 119 37.63 -8.66 -15.36
N PHE A 120 37.53 -9.99 -15.28
CA PHE A 120 37.04 -10.68 -14.09
C PHE A 120 37.97 -10.36 -12.92
N ARG A 121 37.46 -9.64 -11.90
CA ARG A 121 38.20 -9.23 -10.70
C ARG A 121 37.74 -10.04 -9.48
N PRO A 122 38.16 -11.31 -9.33
CA PRO A 122 37.67 -12.19 -8.26
C PRO A 122 37.93 -11.63 -6.86
N GLY A 123 38.97 -10.81 -6.67
CA GLY A 123 39.22 -10.10 -5.42
C GLY A 123 38.14 -9.08 -5.05
N GLU A 124 37.62 -8.32 -6.02
CA GLU A 124 36.58 -7.31 -5.80
C GLU A 124 35.21 -7.97 -5.53
N GLU A 125 34.83 -8.97 -6.34
CA GLU A 125 33.60 -9.74 -6.12
C GLU A 125 33.64 -10.50 -4.77
N LEU A 126 34.80 -11.06 -4.37
CA LEU A 126 34.93 -11.70 -3.05
C LEU A 126 34.75 -10.69 -1.90
N GLN A 127 35.24 -9.45 -2.03
CA GLN A 127 35.04 -8.41 -1.01
C GLN A 127 33.58 -7.91 -0.97
N LYS A 128 32.95 -7.77 -2.14
CA LYS A 128 31.51 -7.46 -2.29
C LYS A 128 30.64 -8.54 -1.62
N LEU A 129 30.90 -9.83 -1.86
CA LEU A 129 30.19 -10.94 -1.22
C LEU A 129 30.43 -10.98 0.31
N LYS A 130 31.65 -10.73 0.78
CA LYS A 130 31.95 -10.57 2.23
C LYS A 130 31.14 -9.43 2.85
N TYR A 131 31.06 -8.28 2.18
CA TYR A 131 30.27 -7.13 2.64
C TYR A 131 28.76 -7.42 2.64
N ILE A 132 28.23 -8.11 1.61
CA ILE A 132 26.84 -8.56 1.55
C ILE A 132 26.51 -9.44 2.75
N ARG A 133 27.30 -10.49 3.01
CA ARG A 133 27.08 -11.42 4.13
C ARG A 133 27.15 -10.72 5.49
N ALA A 134 28.09 -9.79 5.67
CA ALA A 134 28.23 -8.97 6.88
C ALA A 134 27.14 -7.89 7.05
N ARG A 135 26.29 -7.67 6.03
CA ARG A 135 25.08 -6.82 6.09
C ARG A 135 23.82 -7.66 6.31
N LEU A 136 23.69 -8.79 5.62
CA LEU A 136 22.60 -9.74 5.82
C LEU A 136 22.54 -10.23 7.27
N SER A 137 23.68 -10.53 7.91
CA SER A 137 23.74 -10.95 9.32
C SER A 137 23.37 -9.86 10.34
N LYS A 138 23.15 -8.61 9.89
CA LYS A 138 22.65 -7.50 10.73
C LYS A 138 21.16 -7.26 10.53
N ILE A 139 20.68 -7.36 9.29
CA ILE A 139 19.28 -7.13 8.90
C ILE A 139 18.42 -8.35 9.24
N ASN A 140 18.82 -9.55 8.82
CA ASN A 140 18.13 -10.78 9.15
C ASN A 140 18.46 -11.16 10.60
N LYS A 141 17.50 -10.95 11.50
CA LYS A 141 17.60 -11.31 12.93
C LYS A 141 17.36 -12.82 13.12
N PRO A 142 17.88 -13.43 14.22
CA PRO A 142 17.61 -14.83 14.52
C PRO A 142 16.09 -15.11 14.66
N PRO A 143 15.51 -16.03 13.87
CA PRO A 143 14.12 -16.45 14.02
C PRO A 143 13.96 -17.45 15.18
N VAL A 144 12.78 -17.45 15.82
CA VAL A 144 12.31 -18.58 16.64
C VAL A 144 11.42 -19.54 15.85
N LYS A 145 10.92 -19.10 14.69
CA LYS A 145 10.19 -19.90 13.69
C LYS A 145 10.43 -19.27 12.32
N THR A 146 10.56 -20.10 11.28
CA THR A 146 10.57 -19.65 9.88
C THR A 146 9.37 -20.27 9.16
N ILE A 147 8.67 -19.49 8.35
CA ILE A 147 7.52 -19.91 7.53
C ILE A 147 7.91 -19.78 6.06
N GLN A 148 7.52 -20.77 5.25
CA GLN A 148 7.66 -20.73 3.80
C GLN A 148 6.33 -20.25 3.19
N SER A 149 6.38 -19.17 2.41
CA SER A 149 5.21 -18.57 1.76
C SER A 149 4.98 -19.17 0.35
N PRO A 150 3.74 -19.28 -0.14
CA PRO A 150 3.45 -19.88 -1.46
C PRO A 150 4.06 -19.14 -2.68
N ASP A 151 4.44 -17.87 -2.52
CA ASP A 151 5.16 -17.04 -3.50
C ASP A 151 6.69 -17.19 -3.44
N GLY A 152 7.21 -18.02 -2.52
CA GLY A 152 8.65 -18.22 -2.30
C GLY A 152 9.28 -17.27 -1.27
N ASP A 153 8.51 -16.37 -0.65
CA ASP A 153 9.01 -15.57 0.47
C ASP A 153 9.33 -16.45 1.69
N VAL A 154 10.45 -16.14 2.35
CA VAL A 154 10.82 -16.73 3.64
C VAL A 154 10.49 -15.72 4.73
N ILE A 155 9.53 -16.05 5.61
CA ILE A 155 9.11 -15.19 6.72
C ILE A 155 9.73 -15.68 8.03
N ASP A 156 10.53 -14.83 8.66
CA ASP A 156 11.18 -15.09 9.94
C ASP A 156 10.41 -14.46 11.09
N CYS A 157 9.92 -15.30 12.01
CA CYS A 157 9.29 -14.87 13.25
C CYS A 157 10.37 -14.52 14.27
N VAL A 158 10.60 -13.23 14.50
CA VAL A 158 11.67 -12.68 15.35
C VAL A 158 11.07 -12.15 16.66
N LEU A 159 11.72 -12.41 17.80
CA LEU A 159 11.26 -11.91 19.10
C LEU A 159 11.14 -10.38 19.11
N LEU A 160 10.06 -9.85 19.70
CA LEU A 160 9.71 -8.42 19.69
C LEU A 160 10.87 -7.50 20.08
N HIS A 161 11.69 -7.89 21.05
CA HIS A 161 12.82 -7.09 21.57
C HIS A 161 14.13 -7.25 20.77
N GLN A 162 14.15 -8.10 19.72
CA GLN A 162 15.32 -8.39 18.89
C GLN A 162 15.20 -7.85 17.46
N GLN A 163 14.04 -7.27 17.10
CA GLN A 163 13.79 -6.68 15.78
C GLN A 163 14.76 -5.54 15.43
N PRO A 164 14.97 -5.23 14.13
CA PRO A 164 15.91 -4.19 13.68
C PRO A 164 15.73 -2.80 14.32
N ALA A 165 14.53 -2.45 14.81
CA ALA A 165 14.30 -1.22 15.56
C ALA A 165 15.27 -1.02 16.73
N PHE A 166 15.58 -2.08 17.48
CA PHE A 166 16.39 -2.02 18.70
C PHE A 166 17.90 -1.95 18.46
N ASP A 167 18.36 -1.97 17.20
CA ASP A 167 19.71 -1.55 16.83
C ASP A 167 19.91 -0.03 17.01
N HIS A 168 18.82 0.76 17.00
CA HIS A 168 18.92 2.22 17.15
C HIS A 168 19.37 2.59 18.58
N PRO A 169 20.40 3.45 18.76
CA PRO A 169 20.93 3.77 20.09
C PRO A 169 19.91 4.29 21.10
N GLN A 170 18.90 5.06 20.65
CA GLN A 170 17.85 5.58 21.52
C GLN A 170 16.68 4.59 21.78
N LEU A 171 16.65 3.44 21.11
CA LEU A 171 15.66 2.38 21.33
C LEU A 171 16.23 1.18 22.10
N LYS A 172 17.52 0.87 21.91
CA LYS A 172 18.20 -0.28 22.52
C LYS A 172 17.87 -0.44 24.01
N GLY A 173 17.36 -1.61 24.38
CA GLY A 173 16.97 -1.95 25.76
C GLY A 173 15.57 -1.48 26.21
N LYS A 174 14.86 -0.67 25.41
CA LYS A 174 13.45 -0.34 25.64
C LYS A 174 12.56 -1.51 25.20
N LYS A 175 11.32 -1.53 25.70
CA LYS A 175 10.24 -2.39 25.19
C LYS A 175 9.39 -1.61 24.17
N PRO A 176 8.65 -2.29 23.28
CA PRO A 176 7.57 -1.66 22.52
C PRO A 176 6.54 -1.02 23.47
N LEU A 177 5.87 0.04 23.01
CA LEU A 177 4.79 0.70 23.75
C LEU A 177 3.48 -0.10 23.69
N ASP A 178 2.63 0.13 24.70
CA ASP A 178 1.23 -0.29 24.68
C ASP A 178 0.45 0.36 23.52
N PRO A 179 -0.65 -0.23 23.06
CA PRO A 179 -1.54 0.35 22.06
C PRO A 179 -1.95 1.81 22.35
N PRO A 180 -1.99 2.68 21.33
CA PRO A 180 -2.39 4.08 21.48
C PRO A 180 -3.91 4.25 21.53
N GLU A 181 -4.36 5.45 21.86
CA GLU A 181 -5.75 5.86 21.59
C GLU A 181 -5.94 6.03 20.08
N ARG A 182 -7.01 5.43 19.53
CA ARG A 182 -7.41 5.62 18.13
C ARG A 182 -8.14 6.95 17.95
N PRO A 183 -8.14 7.53 16.74
CA PRO A 183 -8.91 8.73 16.49
C PRO A 183 -10.41 8.53 16.72
N LYS A 184 -11.06 9.54 17.31
CA LYS A 184 -12.52 9.65 17.44
C LYS A 184 -13.16 9.53 16.06
N GLY A 185 -14.26 8.80 15.96
CA GLY A 185 -14.90 8.48 14.67
C GLY A 185 -14.27 7.28 13.93
N HIS A 186 -13.19 6.67 14.44
CA HIS A 186 -12.76 5.36 13.95
C HIS A 186 -13.85 4.31 14.26
N SER A 187 -14.54 3.81 13.23
CA SER A 187 -15.56 2.78 13.38
C SER A 187 -14.94 1.40 13.63
N HIS A 188 -15.18 0.85 14.82
CA HIS A 188 -14.92 -0.57 15.11
C HIS A 188 -15.88 -1.47 14.33
N HIS A 189 -15.60 -1.69 13.04
CA HIS A 189 -16.04 -2.92 12.39
C HIS A 189 -15.41 -4.11 13.13
N ARG A 190 -16.15 -5.22 13.23
CA ARG A 190 -15.59 -6.47 13.80
C ARG A 190 -14.33 -6.80 13.01
N MET A 191 -13.27 -7.24 13.70
CA MET A 191 -12.12 -7.84 13.03
C MET A 191 -12.57 -9.11 12.30
N ILE A 192 -12.90 -8.96 11.01
CA ILE A 192 -12.93 -10.07 10.07
C ILE A 192 -11.45 -10.45 9.87
N THR A 193 -11.13 -11.74 10.01
CA THR A 193 -9.76 -12.24 9.78
C THR A 193 -9.48 -12.26 8.28
N GLU A 194 -9.27 -11.09 7.71
CA GLU A 194 -8.93 -10.89 6.30
C GLU A 194 -7.44 -11.16 6.14
N ASN A 195 -7.09 -12.35 5.63
CA ASN A 195 -5.72 -12.76 5.34
C ASN A 195 -5.22 -12.05 4.07
N PHE A 196 -4.89 -10.76 4.20
CA PHE A 196 -4.39 -9.90 3.12
C PHE A 196 -3.03 -10.32 2.52
N GLN A 197 -2.33 -11.32 3.07
CA GLN A 197 -0.95 -11.65 2.67
C GLN A 197 -0.74 -13.16 2.47
N LEU A 198 -0.06 -13.52 1.37
CA LEU A 198 0.10 -14.92 0.92
C LEU A 198 0.74 -15.85 1.95
N TRP A 199 1.71 -15.36 2.73
CA TRP A 199 2.40 -16.17 3.75
C TRP A 199 1.49 -16.69 4.87
N SER A 200 0.31 -16.08 5.06
CA SER A 200 -0.71 -16.49 6.03
C SER A 200 -1.82 -17.38 5.42
N ALA A 201 -1.81 -17.58 4.09
CA ALA A 201 -2.90 -18.27 3.37
C ALA A 201 -2.99 -19.78 3.71
N SER A 202 -1.91 -20.39 4.18
CA SER A 202 -1.87 -21.77 4.68
C SER A 202 -2.42 -21.94 6.11
N GLY A 203 -2.81 -20.85 6.77
CA GLY A 203 -3.12 -20.84 8.21
C GLY A 203 -1.88 -20.73 9.10
N GLU A 204 -0.68 -20.70 8.52
CA GLU A 204 0.56 -20.45 9.25
C GLU A 204 0.60 -19.05 9.87
N SER A 205 1.19 -18.96 11.05
CA SER A 205 1.29 -17.71 11.82
C SER A 205 2.53 -17.67 12.71
N CYS A 206 2.99 -16.46 13.02
CA CYS A 206 4.09 -16.25 13.96
C CYS A 206 3.61 -16.28 15.42
N PRO A 207 4.39 -16.89 16.35
CA PRO A 207 4.01 -16.99 17.76
C PRO A 207 3.77 -15.64 18.43
N GLU A 208 3.00 -15.64 19.51
CA GLU A 208 2.88 -14.46 20.38
C GLU A 208 4.26 -14.04 20.92
N GLY A 209 4.45 -12.73 21.12
CA GLY A 209 5.75 -12.17 21.48
C GLY A 209 6.76 -12.03 20.33
N THR A 210 6.37 -12.36 19.10
CA THR A 210 7.21 -12.25 17.89
C THR A 210 6.60 -11.34 16.82
N ILE A 211 7.41 -10.96 15.81
CA ILE A 211 6.97 -10.27 14.60
C ILE A 211 7.45 -11.04 13.35
N PRO A 212 6.65 -11.13 12.28
CA PRO A 212 7.09 -11.64 10.99
C PRO A 212 7.97 -10.61 10.26
N ILE A 213 9.18 -11.02 9.85
CA ILE A 213 10.08 -10.23 9.00
C ILE A 213 10.34 -11.02 7.71
N ARG A 214 10.14 -10.40 6.54
CA ARG A 214 10.56 -11.00 5.27
C ARG A 214 12.09 -11.07 5.20
N ARG A 215 12.66 -12.28 5.11
CA ARG A 215 14.11 -12.48 5.02
C ARG A 215 14.68 -11.81 3.77
N THR A 216 15.72 -11.01 3.92
CA THR A 216 16.47 -10.46 2.79
C THR A 216 17.47 -11.50 2.28
N THR A 217 17.55 -11.72 0.98
CA THR A 217 18.45 -12.72 0.36
C THR A 217 19.77 -12.14 -0.15
N GLU A 218 20.77 -12.98 -0.43
CA GLU A 218 22.01 -12.56 -1.14
C GLU A 218 21.66 -12.01 -2.54
N GLN A 219 20.63 -12.56 -3.19
CA GLN A 219 20.13 -12.06 -4.49
C GLN A 219 19.48 -10.67 -4.38
N ASP A 220 18.74 -10.38 -3.30
CA ASP A 220 18.15 -9.04 -3.09
C ASP A 220 19.23 -7.97 -2.97
N MET A 221 20.30 -8.29 -2.26
CA MET A 221 21.46 -7.42 -2.11
C MET A 221 22.27 -7.26 -3.41
N LEU A 222 22.19 -8.23 -4.34
CA LEU A 222 22.90 -8.23 -5.63
C LEU A 222 22.11 -7.55 -6.76
N ARG A 223 20.76 -7.60 -6.76
CA ARG A 223 19.94 -6.84 -7.74
C ARG A 223 20.08 -5.33 -7.58
N ALA A 224 20.21 -4.88 -6.33
CA ALA A 224 20.18 -3.47 -6.00
C ALA A 224 21.43 -2.71 -6.47
N SER A 225 21.18 -1.57 -7.11
CA SER A 225 22.16 -0.61 -7.65
C SER A 225 23.24 -0.15 -6.65
N SER A 226 23.03 -0.29 -5.35
CA SER A 226 24.09 -0.15 -4.36
C SER A 226 23.85 -0.95 -3.08
N VAL A 227 24.65 -1.99 -2.86
CA VAL A 227 24.70 -2.77 -1.60
C VAL A 227 24.87 -1.86 -0.36
N ARG A 228 25.55 -0.71 -0.49
CA ARG A 228 25.73 0.26 0.61
C ARG A 228 24.44 1.04 0.90
N LYS A 229 23.64 1.38 -0.13
CA LYS A 229 22.36 2.12 0.02
C LYS A 229 21.13 1.22 0.14
N PHE A 230 21.23 -0.11 -0.03
CA PHE A 230 20.09 -1.05 0.04
C PHE A 230 19.14 -0.76 1.21
N GLY A 231 17.84 -0.66 0.91
CA GLY A 231 16.81 -0.26 1.86
C GLY A 231 16.59 1.26 1.98
N ARG A 232 17.31 2.12 1.25
CA ARG A 232 17.04 3.57 1.15
C ARG A 232 16.67 3.93 -0.29
N LYS A 233 15.75 4.89 -0.49
CA LYS A 233 15.57 5.51 -1.80
C LYS A 233 16.88 6.18 -2.23
N VAL A 234 17.24 6.09 -3.50
CA VAL A 234 18.47 6.70 -4.01
C VAL A 234 18.15 8.11 -4.50
N ALA A 235 18.55 9.14 -3.75
CA ALA A 235 18.64 10.50 -4.27
C ALA A 235 19.55 10.50 -5.51
N ARG A 236 18.93 10.60 -6.69
CA ARG A 236 19.61 10.81 -7.98
C ARG A 236 19.95 12.30 -8.08
N HIS A 237 21.23 12.65 -8.20
CA HIS A 237 21.60 14.03 -8.56
C HIS A 237 21.30 14.24 -10.04
N VAL A 238 20.29 15.06 -10.35
CA VAL A 238 19.78 15.28 -11.72
C VAL A 238 20.23 16.66 -12.24
N ARG A 239 20.48 16.75 -13.55
CA ARG A 239 20.76 18.04 -14.24
C ARG A 239 19.47 18.86 -14.32
N ARG A 240 19.60 20.18 -14.20
CA ARG A 240 18.52 21.14 -13.84
C ARG A 240 17.35 21.29 -14.83
N ASP A 241 17.31 20.52 -15.91
CA ASP A 241 16.47 20.77 -17.10
C ASP A 241 15.31 19.77 -17.30
N THR A 242 15.11 18.79 -16.40
CA THR A 242 13.92 17.90 -16.44
C THR A 242 13.10 18.05 -15.15
N SER A 243 11.81 18.39 -15.30
CA SER A 243 10.90 18.78 -14.21
C SER A 243 10.49 17.66 -13.25
N SER A 244 10.96 16.43 -13.44
CA SER A 244 10.97 15.38 -12.41
C SER A 244 12.25 14.55 -12.50
N ASN A 245 12.58 13.82 -11.42
CA ASN A 245 13.79 13.00 -11.33
C ASN A 245 13.69 11.66 -12.10
N GLY A 246 12.84 11.60 -13.13
CA GLY A 246 12.34 10.36 -13.73
C GLY A 246 11.29 9.65 -12.86
N HIS A 247 10.61 10.39 -11.99
CA HIS A 247 9.46 9.93 -11.18
C HIS A 247 8.22 10.68 -11.63
N GLU A 248 7.07 10.00 -11.76
CA GLU A 248 5.84 10.62 -12.27
C GLU A 248 4.65 10.22 -11.40
N HIS A 249 3.81 11.21 -11.07
CA HIS A 249 2.79 11.09 -10.04
C HIS A 249 1.38 11.35 -10.58
N ALA A 250 0.39 10.70 -9.97
CA ALA A 250 -1.02 11.07 -10.06
C ALA A 250 -1.62 11.00 -8.65
N VAL A 251 -1.78 12.16 -8.02
CA VAL A 251 -2.00 12.31 -6.57
C VAL A 251 -3.15 13.25 -6.21
N GLY A 252 -3.94 12.82 -5.23
CA GLY A 252 -4.84 13.67 -4.45
C GLY A 252 -4.15 14.19 -3.20
N TYR A 253 -4.33 15.46 -2.83
CA TYR A 253 -3.66 16.05 -1.68
C TYR A 253 -4.49 17.10 -0.92
N VAL A 254 -4.09 17.33 0.33
CA VAL A 254 -4.47 18.48 1.17
C VAL A 254 -3.21 19.11 1.78
N SER A 255 -3.20 20.43 1.94
CA SER A 255 -2.02 21.19 2.33
C SER A 255 -2.39 22.56 2.90
N GLY A 256 -1.70 23.00 3.94
CA GLY A 256 -1.82 24.36 4.50
C GLY A 256 -2.38 24.43 5.93
N ASP A 257 -2.99 23.34 6.41
CA ASP A 257 -3.39 23.18 7.82
C ASP A 257 -2.38 22.30 8.59
N GLN A 258 -2.69 22.01 9.86
CA GLN A 258 -1.94 21.07 10.69
C GLN A 258 -2.64 19.71 10.70
N TYR A 259 -2.02 18.69 10.12
CA TYR A 259 -2.54 17.33 10.06
C TYR A 259 -1.81 16.42 11.04
N TYR A 260 -2.58 15.66 11.83
CA TYR A 260 -2.08 14.73 12.84
C TYR A 260 -2.20 13.27 12.40
N GLY A 261 -2.59 13.04 11.13
CA GLY A 261 -2.77 11.73 10.56
C GLY A 261 -3.62 11.75 9.29
N ALA A 262 -3.74 10.57 8.68
CA ALA A 262 -4.46 10.35 7.45
C ALA A 262 -4.94 8.89 7.37
N LYS A 263 -6.07 8.68 6.69
CA LYS A 263 -6.65 7.36 6.44
C LYS A 263 -7.18 7.26 5.01
N ALA A 264 -6.98 6.10 4.39
CA ALA A 264 -7.52 5.76 3.08
C ALA A 264 -7.83 4.26 2.98
N SER A 265 -8.73 3.90 2.07
CA SER A 265 -8.81 2.56 1.49
C SER A 265 -8.19 2.60 0.09
N ILE A 266 -7.12 1.82 -0.11
CA ILE A 266 -6.24 1.85 -1.29
C ILE A 266 -6.45 0.59 -2.12
N ASN A 267 -6.93 0.75 -3.35
CA ASN A 267 -7.22 -0.37 -4.24
C ASN A 267 -5.95 -1.05 -4.77
N VAL A 268 -5.88 -2.38 -4.64
CA VAL A 268 -4.68 -3.18 -4.92
C VAL A 268 -4.74 -3.81 -6.30
N TRP A 269 -3.70 -3.60 -7.11
CA TRP A 269 -3.50 -4.16 -8.44
C TRP A 269 -2.08 -4.74 -8.58
N ALA A 270 -1.84 -5.54 -9.62
CA ALA A 270 -0.50 -5.98 -10.00
C ALA A 270 -0.09 -5.33 -11.35
N PRO A 271 0.24 -4.02 -11.38
CA PRO A 271 0.63 -3.32 -12.60
C PRO A 271 1.91 -3.90 -13.20
N ARG A 272 1.95 -3.99 -14.54
CA ARG A 272 3.17 -4.36 -15.27
C ARG A 272 4.17 -3.20 -15.21
N VAL A 273 5.32 -3.48 -14.61
CA VAL A 273 6.52 -2.62 -14.66
C VAL A 273 7.36 -2.99 -15.89
N SER A 274 7.94 -2.00 -16.57
CA SER A 274 8.57 -2.16 -17.88
C SER A 274 9.99 -2.73 -17.84
N ASN A 275 10.74 -2.53 -16.74
CA ASN A 275 12.06 -3.11 -16.52
C ASN A 275 12.39 -3.18 -15.01
N GLN A 276 13.46 -3.89 -14.65
CA GLN A 276 13.77 -4.20 -13.25
C GLN A 276 14.16 -2.99 -12.36
N TYR A 277 14.54 -1.85 -12.95
CA TYR A 277 14.95 -0.63 -12.24
C TYR A 277 13.85 0.43 -12.17
N GLU A 278 12.63 0.08 -12.57
CA GLU A 278 11.43 0.87 -12.37
C GLU A 278 10.56 0.27 -11.27
N PHE A 279 9.55 1.03 -10.84
CA PHE A 279 8.49 0.54 -9.97
C PHE A 279 7.17 1.23 -10.33
N SER A 280 6.06 0.65 -9.87
CA SER A 280 4.79 1.34 -9.68
C SER A 280 4.34 1.14 -8.25
N LEU A 281 3.91 2.20 -7.59
CA LEU A 281 3.37 2.15 -6.24
C LEU A 281 2.05 2.90 -6.12
N SER A 282 1.35 2.62 -5.04
CA SER A 282 0.12 3.29 -4.62
C SER A 282 0.19 3.47 -3.10
N GLN A 283 0.25 4.72 -2.63
CA GLN A 283 0.49 4.99 -1.22
C GLN A 283 -0.16 6.27 -0.69
N MET A 284 -0.03 6.42 0.63
CA MET A 284 -0.34 7.63 1.38
C MET A 284 0.98 8.20 1.93
N TRP A 285 1.20 9.49 1.72
CA TRP A 285 2.31 10.25 2.27
C TRP A 285 1.80 11.20 3.37
N VAL A 286 2.45 11.19 4.52
CA VAL A 286 2.30 12.19 5.59
C VAL A 286 3.58 13.02 5.61
N ILE A 287 3.48 14.33 5.33
CA ILE A 287 4.61 15.17 4.93
C ILE A 287 4.74 16.41 5.82
N SER A 288 5.96 16.79 6.16
CA SER A 288 6.27 18.07 6.83
C SER A 288 7.68 18.58 6.45
N GLY A 289 7.94 19.88 6.59
CA GLY A 289 9.17 20.52 6.10
C GLY A 289 9.10 20.91 4.61
N SER A 290 10.28 21.20 4.02
CA SER A 290 10.42 21.79 2.69
C SER A 290 10.99 20.82 1.67
N PHE A 291 10.44 20.82 0.45
CA PHE A 291 10.95 20.01 -0.66
C PHE A 291 12.37 20.44 -1.06
N GLY A 292 13.33 19.52 -0.96
CA GLY A 292 14.74 19.71 -1.33
C GLY A 292 15.70 19.53 -0.15
N ASP A 293 15.46 20.25 0.95
CA ASP A 293 16.43 20.37 2.05
C ASP A 293 16.09 19.49 3.27
N ASP A 294 14.93 19.69 3.88
CA ASP A 294 14.62 19.16 5.23
C ASP A 294 13.31 18.35 5.31
N LEU A 295 12.76 17.97 4.15
CA LEU A 295 11.51 17.20 4.04
C LEU A 295 11.52 15.94 4.91
N ASN A 296 10.51 15.84 5.77
CA ASN A 296 10.16 14.67 6.55
C ASN A 296 8.99 13.96 5.87
N THR A 297 9.09 12.65 5.63
CA THR A 297 7.96 11.81 5.17
C THR A 297 7.76 10.59 6.05
N ILE A 298 6.49 10.20 6.18
CA ILE A 298 6.06 8.83 6.49
C ILE A 298 5.22 8.36 5.31
N GLU A 299 5.46 7.14 4.86
CA GLU A 299 4.94 6.57 3.62
C GLU A 299 4.44 5.15 3.89
N ALA A 300 3.22 4.83 3.47
CA ALA A 300 2.62 3.51 3.62
C ALA A 300 1.65 3.19 2.46
N GLY A 301 1.77 1.99 1.89
CA GLY A 301 1.00 1.60 0.70
C GLY A 301 1.38 0.23 0.16
N TRP A 302 1.12 0.00 -1.13
CA TRP A 302 1.59 -1.17 -1.86
C TRP A 302 2.47 -0.76 -3.05
N GLN A 303 3.49 -1.57 -3.37
CA GLN A 303 4.36 -1.33 -4.53
C GLN A 303 4.72 -2.62 -5.26
N VAL A 304 4.87 -2.54 -6.57
CA VAL A 304 5.54 -3.53 -7.42
C VAL A 304 6.93 -2.98 -7.73
N SER A 305 7.97 -3.60 -7.17
CA SER A 305 9.37 -3.15 -7.29
C SER A 305 10.33 -4.34 -7.46
N PRO A 306 10.68 -4.69 -8.72
CA PRO A 306 11.56 -5.83 -8.99
C PRO A 306 13.00 -5.65 -8.47
N GLU A 307 13.56 -4.44 -8.45
CA GLU A 307 14.88 -4.19 -7.82
C GLU A 307 14.85 -4.65 -6.35
N LEU A 308 13.86 -4.18 -5.58
CA LEU A 308 13.77 -4.42 -4.14
C LEU A 308 13.38 -5.86 -3.78
N TYR A 309 12.44 -6.48 -4.52
CA TYR A 309 11.85 -7.77 -4.14
C TYR A 309 12.18 -8.95 -5.06
N GLY A 310 12.46 -8.70 -6.35
CA GLY A 310 12.84 -9.73 -7.33
C GLY A 310 11.67 -10.35 -8.10
N ASP A 311 10.46 -9.85 -7.89
CA ASP A 311 9.22 -10.30 -8.51
C ASP A 311 8.34 -9.12 -8.94
N SER A 312 7.13 -9.44 -9.42
CA SER A 312 6.11 -8.47 -9.84
C SER A 312 4.86 -8.48 -8.93
N TYR A 313 4.94 -9.00 -7.70
CA TYR A 313 3.81 -9.00 -6.78
C TYR A 313 3.64 -7.62 -6.12
N PRO A 314 2.40 -7.13 -5.94
CA PRO A 314 2.15 -5.94 -5.14
C PRO A 314 2.38 -6.27 -3.66
N ARG A 315 3.45 -5.70 -3.10
CA ARG A 315 3.91 -5.98 -1.74
C ARG A 315 3.58 -4.80 -0.83
N PHE A 316 3.03 -5.09 0.36
CA PHE A 316 2.76 -4.06 1.36
C PHE A 316 4.10 -3.47 1.81
N PHE A 317 4.24 -2.15 1.80
CA PHE A 317 5.50 -1.49 2.15
C PHE A 317 5.27 -0.27 3.02
N THR A 318 6.35 0.12 3.70
CA THR A 318 6.47 1.41 4.36
C THR A 318 7.79 2.07 3.97
N TYR A 319 7.80 3.40 3.97
CA TYR A 319 9.02 4.20 3.92
C TYR A 319 8.95 5.36 4.92
N TRP A 320 10.08 5.96 5.24
CA TRP A 320 10.17 7.22 5.97
C TRP A 320 11.49 7.92 5.64
N THR A 321 11.57 9.24 5.78
CA THR A 321 12.82 10.03 5.75
C THR A 321 12.68 11.30 6.60
N THR A 322 13.81 11.93 6.92
CA THR A 322 13.87 13.17 7.72
C THR A 322 14.84 14.22 7.14
N ASP A 323 15.36 13.97 5.94
CA ASP A 323 16.33 14.83 5.24
C ASP A 323 16.13 14.80 3.71
N ALA A 324 14.87 14.85 3.25
CA ALA A 324 14.53 14.84 1.81
C ALA A 324 15.20 13.71 1.01
N TYR A 325 15.24 12.49 1.57
CA TYR A 325 15.83 11.28 0.98
C TYR A 325 17.35 11.35 0.73
N GLN A 326 18.06 12.35 1.27
CA GLN A 326 19.49 12.55 1.01
C GLN A 326 20.37 11.48 1.66
N THR A 327 20.23 11.29 2.97
CA THR A 327 21.05 10.36 3.76
C THR A 327 20.24 9.46 4.70
N THR A 328 19.11 9.93 5.22
CA THR A 328 18.25 9.20 6.17
C THR A 328 17.15 8.39 5.48
N GLY A 329 16.39 7.66 6.30
CA GLY A 329 15.21 6.94 5.86
C GLY A 329 15.45 5.46 5.59
N CYS A 330 14.34 4.73 5.46
CA CYS A 330 14.36 3.29 5.27
C CYS A 330 13.05 2.70 4.73
N TYR A 331 13.15 1.71 3.84
CA TYR A 331 12.09 0.79 3.46
C TYR A 331 11.88 -0.28 4.54
N ASN A 332 10.63 -0.49 4.94
CA ASN A 332 10.19 -1.59 5.79
C ASN A 332 11.05 -1.71 7.07
N LEU A 333 11.56 -2.92 7.37
CA LEU A 333 12.45 -3.22 8.50
C LEU A 333 13.93 -3.37 8.10
N LEU A 334 14.34 -2.87 6.92
CA LEU A 334 15.71 -3.06 6.39
C LEU A 334 16.79 -2.25 7.14
N CYS A 335 16.35 -1.39 8.08
CA CYS A 335 17.14 -0.53 8.94
C CYS A 335 16.32 -0.22 10.21
N SER A 336 16.99 0.22 11.27
CA SER A 336 16.33 0.64 12.51
C SER A 336 15.51 1.93 12.32
N GLY A 337 14.25 1.94 12.76
CA GLY A 337 13.43 3.16 12.81
C GLY A 337 11.99 2.88 13.22
N PHE A 338 11.29 2.03 12.46
CA PHE A 338 9.95 1.56 12.81
C PHE A 338 10.00 0.45 13.85
N VAL A 339 9.15 0.53 14.88
CA VAL A 339 8.94 -0.51 15.90
C VAL A 339 7.66 -1.26 15.58
N GLN A 340 7.77 -2.49 15.07
CA GLN A 340 6.62 -3.36 14.83
C GLN A 340 6.14 -4.01 16.14
N THR A 341 4.83 -4.11 16.33
CA THR A 341 4.19 -4.52 17.59
C THR A 341 3.34 -5.80 17.50
N ASN A 342 3.20 -6.40 16.31
CA ASN A 342 2.26 -7.50 16.06
C ASN A 342 2.86 -8.66 15.24
N SER A 343 2.29 -9.85 15.42
CA SER A 343 2.70 -11.09 14.73
C SER A 343 1.93 -11.40 13.43
N ARG A 344 1.02 -10.52 12.97
CA ARG A 344 0.05 -10.79 11.89
C ARG A 344 0.36 -10.18 10.52
N ILE A 345 1.13 -9.09 10.46
CA ILE A 345 1.44 -8.39 9.20
C ILE A 345 2.95 -8.36 8.96
N ALA A 346 3.40 -8.93 7.84
CA ALA A 346 4.80 -8.93 7.42
C ALA A 346 5.04 -7.76 6.45
N ILE A 347 5.76 -6.71 6.88
CA ILE A 347 6.04 -5.57 6.00
C ILE A 347 7.05 -6.00 4.92
N GLY A 348 6.63 -5.89 3.67
CA GLY A 348 7.35 -6.33 2.48
C GLY A 348 6.80 -7.61 1.83
N ALA A 349 5.90 -8.36 2.48
CA ALA A 349 5.30 -9.56 1.89
C ALA A 349 4.18 -9.23 0.89
N ALA A 350 3.92 -10.14 -0.05
CA ALA A 350 2.93 -9.96 -1.11
C ALA A 350 1.50 -9.88 -0.59
N ILE A 351 0.72 -8.97 -1.18
CA ILE A 351 -0.71 -8.81 -0.92
C ILE A 351 -1.50 -9.74 -1.83
N SER A 352 -2.53 -10.38 -1.28
CA SER A 352 -3.49 -11.20 -2.02
C SER A 352 -4.85 -11.20 -1.32
N PRO A 353 -5.98 -11.25 -2.05
CA PRO A 353 -6.11 -11.18 -3.50
C PRO A 353 -5.81 -9.77 -4.08
N THR A 354 -5.67 -9.70 -5.40
CA THR A 354 -5.47 -8.46 -6.18
C THR A 354 -6.65 -8.21 -7.11
N SER A 355 -6.89 -6.95 -7.48
CA SER A 355 -8.02 -6.58 -8.34
C SER A 355 -7.78 -6.93 -9.81
N SER A 356 -8.87 -7.11 -10.56
CA SER A 356 -8.83 -7.41 -12.00
C SER A 356 -9.87 -6.63 -12.80
N TYR A 357 -9.62 -6.40 -14.10
CA TYR A 357 -10.47 -5.58 -14.96
C TYR A 357 -11.84 -6.22 -15.18
N ASN A 358 -12.92 -5.48 -14.87
CA ASN A 358 -14.30 -5.97 -14.74
C ASN A 358 -14.49 -7.16 -13.76
N GLY A 359 -13.50 -7.43 -12.89
CA GLY A 359 -13.51 -8.54 -11.94
C GLY A 359 -13.59 -8.09 -10.49
N GLY A 360 -13.19 -8.98 -9.57
CA GLY A 360 -13.12 -8.69 -8.14
C GLY A 360 -12.26 -7.46 -7.85
N GLN A 361 -12.75 -6.59 -6.96
CA GLN A 361 -12.06 -5.37 -6.53
C GLN A 361 -11.70 -5.50 -5.06
N PHE A 362 -10.42 -5.30 -4.74
CA PHE A 362 -9.89 -5.46 -3.39
C PHE A 362 -9.09 -4.21 -3.00
N ASP A 363 -9.24 -3.77 -1.76
CA ASP A 363 -8.51 -2.63 -1.21
C ASP A 363 -8.01 -2.90 0.22
N ILE A 364 -6.90 -2.26 0.56
CA ILE A 364 -6.33 -2.27 1.91
C ILE A 364 -6.68 -0.96 2.62
N SER A 365 -7.17 -1.04 3.85
CA SER A 365 -7.30 0.14 4.71
C SER A 365 -5.95 0.45 5.34
N ILE A 366 -5.50 1.71 5.27
CA ILE A 366 -4.33 2.21 5.99
C ILE A 366 -4.75 3.44 6.78
N LEU A 367 -4.34 3.49 8.05
CA LEU A 367 -4.42 4.66 8.92
C LEU A 367 -3.02 4.93 9.50
N VAL A 368 -2.52 6.15 9.35
CA VAL A 368 -1.32 6.66 10.02
C VAL A 368 -1.72 7.87 10.86
N TRP A 369 -1.38 7.89 12.15
CA TRP A 369 -1.72 9.02 13.02
C TRP A 369 -0.71 9.18 14.15
N LYS A 370 -0.63 10.40 14.67
CA LYS A 370 0.20 10.78 15.80
C LYS A 370 -0.57 10.50 17.09
N ASP A 371 -0.07 9.59 17.90
CA ASP A 371 -0.62 9.28 19.23
C ASP A 371 -0.55 10.53 20.14
N PRO A 372 -1.67 11.05 20.66
CA PRO A 372 -1.68 12.23 21.53
C PRO A 372 -0.88 12.06 22.83
N LYS A 373 -0.71 10.81 23.32
CA LYS A 373 -0.10 10.53 24.62
C LYS A 373 1.42 10.52 24.58
N HIS A 374 2.03 9.94 23.54
CA HIS A 374 3.50 9.84 23.41
C HIS A 374 4.08 10.55 22.17
N GLY A 375 3.23 11.12 21.32
CA GLY A 375 3.61 11.86 20.11
C GLY A 375 4.15 11.01 18.96
N ASN A 376 4.16 9.68 19.08
CA ASN A 376 4.70 8.76 18.07
C ASN A 376 3.69 8.54 16.94
N TRP A 377 4.17 8.32 15.73
CA TRP A 377 3.31 8.01 14.58
C TRP A 377 3.02 6.52 14.52
N TRP A 378 1.77 6.12 14.74
CA TRP A 378 1.33 4.74 14.64
C TRP A 378 0.81 4.43 13.24
N LEU A 379 0.96 3.17 12.85
CA LEU A 379 0.48 2.59 11.61
C LEU A 379 -0.53 1.49 11.92
N GLU A 380 -1.70 1.57 11.31
CA GLU A 380 -2.73 0.53 11.33
C GLU A 380 -3.06 0.09 9.90
N PHE A 381 -3.29 -1.22 9.75
CA PHE A 381 -3.57 -1.89 8.49
C PHE A 381 -4.85 -2.72 8.57
N GLY A 382 -5.61 -2.75 7.48
CA GLY A 382 -6.86 -3.52 7.36
C GLY A 382 -7.92 -3.10 8.38
N SER A 383 -8.67 -4.08 8.89
CA SER A 383 -9.77 -3.91 9.86
C SER A 383 -9.29 -3.70 11.31
N GLY A 384 -8.31 -2.83 11.54
CA GLY A 384 -7.87 -2.44 12.88
C GLY A 384 -6.58 -3.08 13.40
N ILE A 385 -5.73 -3.66 12.54
CA ILE A 385 -4.49 -4.32 12.97
C ILE A 385 -3.39 -3.25 13.17
N LEU A 386 -3.03 -2.97 14.42
CA LEU A 386 -1.90 -2.11 14.77
C LEU A 386 -0.60 -2.75 14.29
N VAL A 387 0.02 -2.18 13.27
CA VAL A 387 1.27 -2.70 12.71
C VAL A 387 2.42 -2.38 13.67
N GLY A 388 2.53 -1.11 14.08
CA GLY A 388 3.61 -0.58 14.89
C GLY A 388 3.69 0.94 14.82
N TYR A 389 4.85 1.53 15.15
CA TYR A 389 5.04 2.98 15.16
C TYR A 389 6.44 3.46 14.77
N TRP A 390 6.52 4.68 14.23
CA TRP A 390 7.75 5.47 14.13
C TRP A 390 7.86 6.39 15.35
N PRO A 391 8.96 6.32 16.14
CA PRO A 391 9.18 7.22 17.26
C PRO A 391 9.32 8.70 16.85
N SER A 392 8.71 9.59 17.63
CA SER A 392 8.70 11.04 17.40
C SER A 392 10.09 11.68 17.35
N PHE A 393 11.06 11.12 18.08
CA PHE A 393 12.45 11.63 18.12
C PHE A 393 13.20 11.48 16.80
N LEU A 394 12.77 10.59 15.89
CA LEU A 394 13.40 10.43 14.57
C LEU A 394 13.26 11.73 13.76
N PHE A 395 12.08 12.32 13.80
CA PHE A 395 11.67 13.43 12.96
C PHE A 395 12.14 14.77 13.48
N THR A 396 12.31 15.73 12.57
CA THR A 396 12.44 17.16 12.88
C THR A 396 11.05 17.81 12.84
N HIS A 397 10.45 17.89 11.65
CA HIS A 397 9.17 18.58 11.44
C HIS A 397 7.95 17.71 11.78
N LEU A 398 7.95 16.43 11.38
CA LEU A 398 6.90 15.48 11.78
C LEU A 398 6.89 15.18 13.30
N ARG A 399 7.86 15.71 14.08
CA ARG A 399 7.79 15.68 15.54
C ARG A 399 6.59 16.45 16.08
N ASP A 400 6.16 17.49 15.37
CA ASP A 400 5.07 18.37 15.78
C ASP A 400 3.77 18.03 15.03
N HIS A 401 3.76 18.16 13.71
CA HIS A 401 2.61 17.87 12.84
C HIS A 401 3.03 17.72 11.38
N ALA A 402 2.13 17.21 10.53
CA ALA A 402 2.26 17.27 9.08
C ALA A 402 1.64 18.56 8.53
N SER A 403 2.25 19.16 7.50
CA SER A 403 1.76 20.34 6.78
C SER A 403 1.08 20.00 5.45
N MET A 404 1.24 18.75 5.01
CA MET A 404 0.63 18.20 3.79
C MET A 404 0.37 16.70 3.96
N VAL A 405 -0.73 16.23 3.36
CA VAL A 405 -1.01 14.80 3.17
C VAL A 405 -1.27 14.57 1.68
N GLN A 406 -0.66 13.52 1.12
CA GLN A 406 -0.89 13.09 -0.26
C GLN A 406 -1.35 11.62 -0.30
N PHE A 407 -2.06 11.28 -1.36
CA PHE A 407 -2.58 9.95 -1.66
C PHE A 407 -2.47 9.74 -3.17
N GLY A 408 -2.09 8.57 -3.66
CA GLY A 408 -2.09 8.30 -5.11
C GLY A 408 -0.96 7.39 -5.59
N GLY A 409 -0.68 7.48 -6.89
CA GLY A 409 0.34 6.69 -7.57
C GLY A 409 1.64 7.44 -7.84
N GLU A 410 2.74 6.70 -7.83
CA GLU A 410 4.07 7.12 -8.26
C GLU A 410 4.67 5.99 -9.13
N VAL A 411 5.28 6.34 -10.26
CA VAL A 411 6.03 5.42 -11.13
C VAL A 411 7.41 5.98 -11.46
N VAL A 412 8.34 5.13 -11.87
CA VAL A 412 9.63 5.55 -12.45
C VAL A 412 9.58 5.43 -13.96
N ASN A 413 9.91 6.52 -14.66
CA ASN A 413 10.12 6.58 -16.10
C ASN A 413 11.62 6.66 -16.40
N SER A 414 12.25 5.51 -16.66
CA SER A 414 13.69 5.43 -16.95
C SER A 414 14.08 5.93 -18.35
N ARG A 415 13.11 6.03 -19.26
CA ARG A 415 13.31 6.32 -20.70
C ARG A 415 14.40 5.46 -21.36
N SER A 416 14.57 4.22 -20.90
CA SER A 416 15.62 3.29 -21.35
C SER A 416 15.60 2.96 -22.85
N SER A 417 14.48 3.21 -23.53
CA SER A 417 14.27 3.01 -24.97
C SER A 417 14.05 4.32 -25.75
N SER A 418 14.52 5.46 -25.20
CA SER A 418 14.30 6.85 -25.63
C SER A 418 12.84 7.34 -25.76
N SER A 419 11.86 6.43 -25.69
CA SER A 419 10.43 6.70 -25.52
C SER A 419 10.01 6.77 -24.05
N HIS A 420 8.73 7.10 -23.79
CA HIS A 420 8.13 6.93 -22.48
C HIS A 420 8.15 5.46 -22.01
N THR A 421 8.23 5.21 -20.71
CA THR A 421 8.06 3.86 -20.14
C THR A 421 6.67 3.29 -20.36
N SER A 422 6.58 1.97 -20.57
CA SER A 422 5.35 1.18 -20.55
C SER A 422 5.00 0.65 -19.15
N THR A 423 5.59 1.21 -18.09
CA THR A 423 5.19 0.93 -16.70
C THR A 423 3.79 1.49 -16.45
N GLN A 424 2.88 0.60 -16.06
CA GLN A 424 1.51 0.92 -15.69
C GLN A 424 1.45 1.56 -14.30
N MET A 425 0.59 2.57 -14.11
CA MET A 425 0.26 3.10 -12.79
C MET A 425 -1.12 2.58 -12.34
N GLY A 426 -1.23 2.16 -11.08
CA GLY A 426 -2.49 1.64 -10.52
C GLY A 426 -2.91 0.35 -11.23
N SER A 427 -4.00 0.40 -11.99
CA SER A 427 -4.50 -0.72 -12.81
C SER A 427 -3.93 -0.76 -14.23
N GLY A 428 -3.20 0.28 -14.64
CA GLY A 428 -2.83 0.49 -16.05
C GLY A 428 -3.89 1.17 -16.91
N HIS A 429 -5.04 1.53 -16.34
CA HIS A 429 -6.15 2.21 -17.03
C HIS A 429 -6.34 3.64 -16.51
N PHE A 430 -6.86 4.51 -17.36
CA PHE A 430 -7.15 5.91 -17.02
C PHE A 430 -8.35 6.04 -16.08
N ALA A 431 -8.31 7.05 -15.21
CA ALA A 431 -9.30 7.36 -14.17
C ALA A 431 -10.75 7.42 -14.70
N GLY A 432 -10.94 7.92 -15.92
CA GLY A 432 -12.24 8.02 -16.59
C GLY A 432 -12.93 6.68 -16.87
N GLU A 433 -12.24 5.53 -16.73
CA GLU A 433 -12.88 4.22 -16.82
C GLU A 433 -13.63 3.80 -15.53
N GLY A 434 -13.35 4.44 -14.39
CA GLY A 434 -14.10 4.25 -13.14
C GLY A 434 -13.96 2.88 -12.45
N PHE A 435 -14.91 2.57 -11.57
CA PHE A 435 -14.88 1.36 -10.73
C PHE A 435 -14.86 0.07 -11.54
N GLY A 436 -14.08 -0.92 -11.08
CA GLY A 436 -13.87 -2.18 -11.79
C GLY A 436 -12.74 -2.12 -12.83
N LYS A 437 -12.18 -0.93 -13.13
CA LYS A 437 -11.30 -0.70 -14.27
C LYS A 437 -10.11 0.19 -13.95
N ALA A 438 -10.38 1.42 -13.50
CA ALA A 438 -9.37 2.32 -12.96
C ALA A 438 -9.04 1.95 -11.51
N SER A 439 -7.80 2.23 -11.08
CA SER A 439 -7.47 2.13 -9.65
C SER A 439 -8.11 3.28 -8.89
N TYR A 440 -8.41 3.09 -7.60
CA TYR A 440 -9.05 4.10 -6.76
C TYR A 440 -8.42 4.23 -5.37
N PHE A 441 -8.58 5.42 -4.80
CA PHE A 441 -8.57 5.65 -3.36
C PHE A 441 -9.98 6.06 -2.95
N ARG A 442 -10.48 5.51 -1.84
CA ARG A 442 -11.76 5.90 -1.24
C ARG A 442 -11.63 6.05 0.28
N ASN A 443 -12.68 6.54 0.92
CA ASN A 443 -12.74 6.79 2.36
C ASN A 443 -11.61 7.70 2.85
N LEU A 444 -11.25 8.70 2.03
CA LEU A 444 -10.16 9.63 2.35
C LEU A 444 -10.55 10.49 3.56
N GLN A 445 -9.74 10.41 4.62
CA GLN A 445 -9.89 11.17 5.86
C GLN A 445 -8.52 11.69 6.35
N ILE A 446 -8.54 12.75 7.15
CA ILE A 446 -7.40 13.26 7.93
C ILE A 446 -7.71 13.15 9.42
N VAL A 447 -6.67 13.19 10.25
CA VAL A 447 -6.79 13.32 11.72
C VAL A 447 -6.46 14.75 12.13
N ASP A 448 -7.35 15.37 12.90
CA ASP A 448 -7.16 16.73 13.42
C ASP A 448 -6.41 16.80 14.76
N TRP A 449 -6.22 18.02 15.27
CA TRP A 449 -5.47 18.30 16.51
C TRP A 449 -6.14 17.74 17.78
N ASP A 450 -7.44 17.47 17.75
CA ASP A 450 -8.22 16.86 18.84
C ASP A 450 -8.40 15.34 18.60
N ASN A 451 -7.60 14.75 17.70
CA ASN A 451 -7.61 13.33 17.37
C ASN A 451 -8.96 12.84 16.80
N ASN A 452 -9.65 13.66 15.98
CA ASN A 452 -10.85 13.26 15.24
C ASN A 452 -10.51 12.85 13.80
N LEU A 453 -11.09 11.74 13.32
CA LEU A 453 -11.06 11.35 11.90
C LEU A 453 -12.14 12.12 11.11
N ILE A 454 -11.73 13.14 10.38
CA ILE A 454 -12.62 14.01 9.59
C ILE A 454 -12.41 13.82 8.08
N PRO A 455 -13.43 14.00 7.23
CA PRO A 455 -13.26 14.00 5.77
C PRO A 455 -12.30 15.11 5.32
N LEU A 456 -11.57 14.91 4.23
CA LEU A 456 -10.78 15.97 3.59
C LEU A 456 -11.69 17.18 3.25
N PRO A 457 -11.39 18.40 3.72
CA PRO A 457 -12.23 19.56 3.46
C PRO A 457 -12.03 20.15 2.06
N ASN A 458 -10.83 20.00 1.48
CA ASN A 458 -10.42 20.61 0.21
C ASN A 458 -9.49 19.67 -0.58
N LEU A 459 -9.95 18.45 -0.94
CA LEU A 459 -9.18 17.52 -1.77
C LEU A 459 -8.86 18.17 -3.13
N ARG A 460 -7.56 18.37 -3.41
CA ARG A 460 -7.04 18.77 -4.72
C ARG A 460 -6.47 17.55 -5.43
N VAL A 461 -6.45 17.55 -6.76
CA VAL A 461 -5.83 16.47 -7.56
C VAL A 461 -4.82 17.06 -8.55
N LEU A 462 -3.75 16.31 -8.82
CA LEU A 462 -2.66 16.68 -9.73
C LEU A 462 -2.12 15.41 -10.40
N ALA A 463 -1.77 15.49 -11.69
CA ALA A 463 -0.94 14.50 -12.36
C ALA A 463 0.12 15.21 -13.20
N ASP A 464 1.36 14.71 -13.17
CA ASP A 464 2.50 15.35 -13.85
C ASP A 464 2.35 15.30 -15.38
N HIS A 465 1.89 14.16 -15.90
CA HIS A 465 1.64 13.95 -17.33
C HIS A 465 0.27 13.29 -17.58
N PRO A 466 -0.84 14.07 -17.61
CA PRO A 466 -2.21 13.55 -17.76
C PRO A 466 -2.47 12.65 -18.99
N ASN A 467 -1.64 12.74 -20.03
CA ASN A 467 -1.72 11.87 -21.21
C ASN A 467 -1.13 10.46 -20.99
N CYS A 468 -0.31 10.29 -19.96
CA CYS A 468 0.39 9.04 -19.60
C CYS A 468 -0.31 8.37 -18.41
N TYR A 469 -0.67 9.17 -17.39
CA TYR A 469 -1.39 8.80 -16.18
C TYR A 469 -2.29 9.97 -15.76
N ASP A 470 -3.59 9.74 -15.51
CA ASP A 470 -4.53 10.78 -15.06
C ASP A 470 -5.14 10.48 -13.69
N ILE A 471 -5.91 11.45 -13.18
CA ILE A 471 -6.60 11.39 -11.89
C ILE A 471 -7.90 12.19 -11.95
N GLN A 472 -8.98 11.64 -11.39
CA GLN A 472 -10.30 12.28 -11.34
C GLN A 472 -10.92 12.10 -9.96
N GLY A 473 -11.05 13.20 -9.22
CA GLY A 473 -11.60 13.24 -7.86
C GLY A 473 -13.12 13.35 -7.80
N GLY A 474 -13.70 12.92 -6.69
CA GLY A 474 -15.13 13.04 -6.42
C GLY A 474 -15.49 12.89 -4.94
N ILE A 475 -16.76 13.15 -4.62
CA ILE A 475 -17.31 12.99 -3.28
C ILE A 475 -18.71 12.36 -3.37
N ASN A 476 -18.96 11.31 -2.57
CA ASN A 476 -20.29 10.71 -2.45
C ASN A 476 -20.51 10.08 -1.06
N ARG A 477 -21.76 9.72 -0.73
CA ARG A 477 -22.15 9.21 0.61
C ARG A 477 -21.61 7.81 0.96
N VAL A 478 -21.13 7.04 -0.02
CA VAL A 478 -20.70 5.63 0.15
C VAL A 478 -19.18 5.51 0.22
N TRP A 479 -18.46 6.37 -0.51
CA TRP A 479 -16.99 6.37 -0.59
C TRP A 479 -16.34 7.58 0.11
N GLY A 480 -17.13 8.51 0.65
CA GLY A 480 -16.64 9.78 1.19
C GLY A 480 -15.96 10.62 0.10
N ASN A 481 -14.82 11.23 0.43
CA ASN A 481 -13.89 11.74 -0.57
C ASN A 481 -13.13 10.57 -1.23
N TYR A 482 -13.03 10.60 -2.56
CA TYR A 482 -12.38 9.56 -3.35
C TYR A 482 -11.75 10.12 -4.63
N PHE A 483 -10.93 9.32 -5.30
CA PHE A 483 -10.54 9.55 -6.70
C PHE A 483 -10.26 8.24 -7.42
N TYR A 484 -10.45 8.25 -8.74
CA TYR A 484 -9.85 7.27 -9.65
C TYR A 484 -8.52 7.82 -10.17
N TYR A 485 -7.54 6.95 -10.41
CA TYR A 485 -6.24 7.31 -10.96
C TYR A 485 -5.61 6.13 -11.71
N GLY A 486 -4.65 6.44 -12.58
CA GLY A 486 -3.80 5.44 -13.24
C GLY A 486 -3.54 5.75 -14.70
N GLY A 487 -2.94 4.79 -15.38
CA GLY A 487 -2.73 4.85 -16.83
C GLY A 487 -1.69 3.86 -17.32
N PRO A 488 -1.62 3.63 -18.65
CA PRO A 488 -0.73 2.65 -19.26
C PRO A 488 0.74 3.13 -19.36
N GLY A 489 1.01 4.39 -19.02
CA GLY A 489 2.24 5.06 -19.40
C GLY A 489 2.25 5.27 -20.92
N ARG A 490 3.22 4.64 -21.60
CA ARG A 490 3.40 4.78 -23.05
C ARG A 490 2.13 4.41 -23.85
N ASN A 491 1.59 5.38 -24.59
CA ASN A 491 0.41 5.23 -25.45
C ASN A 491 0.41 6.27 -26.58
N VAL A 492 -0.60 6.29 -27.45
CA VAL A 492 -0.67 7.22 -28.61
C VAL A 492 -0.69 8.72 -28.23
N ARG A 493 -1.03 9.07 -26.99
CA ARG A 493 -0.95 10.44 -26.44
C ARG A 493 0.33 10.71 -25.64
N CYS A 494 1.15 9.68 -25.42
CA CYS A 494 2.35 9.68 -24.57
C CYS A 494 3.40 8.71 -25.17
N PRO A 495 4.15 9.13 -26.21
CA PRO A 495 4.83 8.21 -27.14
C PRO A 495 6.18 7.60 -26.71
#